data_AF-A0A547NQY3-F1
#
_entry.id   AF-A0A547NQY3-F1
#
_cell.length_a   1.000
_cell.length_b   1.000
_cell.length_c   1.000
_cell.angle_alpha   90.00
_cell.angle_beta   90.00
_cell.angle_gamma   90.00
#
_symmetry.space_group_name_H-M   'P 1'
#
loop_
_entity.id
_entity.type
_entity.pdbx_description
1 polymer ?
#
loop_
_entity_poly.entity_id
_entity_poly.type
_entity_poly.pdbx_seq_one_letter_code
_entity_poly.pdbx_strand_id
1 'polypeptide(L)'
;MRLTFLPPMEPRLDDEPPKGDEWIHEIKFDGYRTQIIKDDDGIRLLTRRGHDWTGRYTELAEAAALIEADSFILEGETIKVNETGISDFHALQSAVSTGRPRDIYLVAFDLLHLNGHDLHNMPLEDRREILQAMVPTGSRIQFSEAMPGTGDAVFHLVDKANLEGMVSKRKLSRYVSGPTNDWRKIKCYEEKDLDIVGVQRETGKPAMVLMADKGRYVGGAFVTFRADKRQALWDRVQGKADGPVPKGLKKQKAEWLKPGLGGRVKTLKGEESLRHATLKDFWEVSAQRGSHPTCFPSCSEHGFTTIVTLRVHSHSWLQPMKLLRSLHEIAASRGEGLHPDLLRMIKRSETWAGIEAALQDGPEIDGLAQPANNVLPVVAARPRADRR
;
A
#
# COMPACT_ATOMS: atom_id res chain seq x y z
N MET A 1 -24.82 19.91 -18.81
CA MET A 1 -23.61 20.76 -18.91
C MET A 1 -22.40 19.87 -19.10
N ARG A 2 -21.52 20.14 -20.07
CA ARG A 2 -20.32 19.31 -20.28
C ARG A 2 -19.25 19.58 -19.23
N LEU A 3 -18.89 18.55 -18.48
CA LEU A 3 -17.84 18.57 -17.48
C LEU A 3 -16.48 18.28 -18.14
N THR A 4 -15.44 18.95 -17.64
CA THR A 4 -14.09 18.86 -18.21
C THR A 4 -13.16 18.07 -17.31
N PHE A 5 -12.15 17.46 -17.93
CA PHE A 5 -11.07 16.81 -17.20
C PHE A 5 -10.34 17.81 -16.30
N LEU A 6 -10.09 17.39 -15.08
CA LEU A 6 -9.33 18.15 -14.10
C LEU A 6 -7.97 17.49 -13.91
N PRO A 7 -6.85 18.21 -14.09
CA PRO A 7 -5.54 17.66 -13.78
C PRO A 7 -5.48 17.19 -12.33
N PRO A 8 -4.91 16.01 -12.05
CA PRO A 8 -4.98 15.42 -10.73
C PRO A 8 -4.15 16.19 -9.69
N MET A 9 -4.62 16.21 -8.45
CA MET A 9 -3.85 16.63 -7.27
C MET A 9 -2.74 15.60 -6.97
N GLU A 10 -1.49 16.04 -6.89
CA GLU A 10 -0.32 15.17 -6.82
C GLU A 10 0.30 15.13 -5.41
N PRO A 11 0.23 14.00 -4.69
CA PRO A 11 0.78 13.89 -3.35
C PRO A 11 2.31 14.01 -3.33
N ARG A 12 2.83 14.76 -2.36
CA ARG A 12 4.27 14.82 -2.05
C ARG A 12 4.76 13.47 -1.51
N LEU A 13 5.94 13.04 -1.93
CA LEU A 13 6.60 11.86 -1.35
C LEU A 13 7.30 12.26 -0.05
N ASP A 14 6.96 11.59 1.05
CA ASP A 14 7.62 11.72 2.35
C ASP A 14 8.15 10.34 2.79
N ASP A 15 9.19 10.34 3.63
CA ASP A 15 9.81 9.13 4.17
C ASP A 15 9.02 8.55 5.36
N GLU A 16 8.36 9.41 6.13
CA GLU A 16 7.60 9.04 7.34
C GLU A 16 6.16 9.59 7.28
N PRO A 17 5.18 8.89 7.89
CA PRO A 17 3.82 9.40 8.01
C PRO A 17 3.76 10.72 8.78
N PRO A 18 2.90 11.67 8.38
CA PRO A 18 2.65 12.85 9.20
C PRO A 18 1.95 12.47 10.50
N LYS A 19 2.23 13.23 11.57
CA LYS A 19 1.58 13.12 12.87
C LYS A 19 0.39 14.06 12.97
N GLY A 20 -0.56 13.72 13.85
CA GLY A 20 -1.69 14.56 14.21
C GLY A 20 -3.03 14.07 13.65
N ASP A 21 -4.10 14.40 14.35
CA ASP A 21 -5.45 13.94 14.04
C ASP A 21 -6.09 14.70 12.87
N GLU A 22 -5.40 15.68 12.29
CA GLU A 22 -5.88 16.39 11.10
C GLU A 22 -5.68 15.60 9.80
N TRP A 23 -5.07 14.42 9.88
CA TRP A 23 -4.81 13.54 8.75
C TRP A 23 -5.80 12.37 8.68
N ILE A 24 -6.19 12.03 7.46
CA ILE A 24 -6.83 10.76 7.10
C ILE A 24 -5.77 9.90 6.43
N HIS A 25 -5.74 8.62 6.77
CA HIS A 25 -4.77 7.67 6.26
C HIS A 25 -5.49 6.61 5.41
N GLU A 26 -5.10 6.48 4.15
CA GLU A 26 -5.66 5.50 3.21
C GLU A 26 -4.56 4.58 2.68
N ILE A 27 -4.93 3.36 2.29
CA ILE A 27 -4.02 2.45 1.57
C ILE A 27 -3.63 3.10 0.25
N LYS A 28 -2.34 3.05 -0.09
CA LYS A 28 -1.87 3.41 -1.42
C LYS A 28 -2.03 2.21 -2.34
N PHE A 29 -3.03 2.27 -3.19
CA PHE A 29 -3.20 1.30 -4.27
C PHE A 29 -2.18 1.53 -5.39
N ASP A 30 -1.74 0.42 -6.00
CA ASP A 30 -0.86 0.45 -7.17
C ASP A 30 -1.67 0.13 -8.43
N GLY A 31 -1.89 1.14 -9.27
CA GLY A 31 -2.73 1.01 -10.44
C GLY A 31 -2.59 2.16 -11.41
N TYR A 32 -3.69 2.47 -12.10
CA TYR A 32 -3.80 3.63 -12.98
C TYR A 32 -4.84 4.62 -12.44
N ARG A 33 -4.36 5.77 -11.98
CA ARG A 33 -5.22 6.91 -11.65
C ARG A 33 -6.18 7.25 -12.78
N THR A 34 -7.46 7.23 -12.44
CA THR A 34 -8.58 7.34 -13.37
C THR A 34 -9.61 8.33 -12.82
N GLN A 35 -10.05 9.25 -13.67
CA GLN A 35 -11.12 10.19 -13.38
C GLN A 35 -12.37 9.75 -14.15
N ILE A 36 -13.46 9.49 -13.44
CA ILE A 36 -14.76 9.16 -14.03
C ILE A 36 -15.58 10.45 -14.10
N ILE A 37 -16.06 10.77 -15.29
CA ILE A 37 -16.94 11.91 -15.53
C ILE A 37 -18.27 11.38 -16.05
N LYS A 38 -19.37 11.78 -15.41
CA LYS A 38 -20.74 11.59 -15.89
C LYS A 38 -21.39 12.95 -16.10
N ASP A 39 -21.94 13.18 -17.28
CA ASP A 39 -22.72 14.37 -17.62
C ASP A 39 -23.66 14.09 -18.81
N ASP A 40 -24.23 15.14 -19.41
CA ASP A 40 -25.15 15.04 -20.57
C ASP A 40 -24.53 14.29 -21.78
N ASP A 41 -23.20 14.26 -21.91
CA ASP A 41 -22.50 13.55 -23.00
C ASP A 41 -22.28 12.07 -22.68
N GLY A 42 -22.69 11.62 -21.47
CA GLY A 42 -22.54 10.25 -21.00
C GLY A 42 -21.37 10.07 -20.03
N ILE A 43 -20.76 8.88 -20.06
CA ILE A 43 -19.71 8.48 -19.12
C ILE A 43 -18.36 8.44 -19.83
N ARG A 44 -17.36 9.06 -19.20
CA ARG A 44 -15.98 9.08 -19.68
C ARG A 44 -15.03 8.66 -18.57
N LEU A 45 -14.13 7.73 -18.86
CA LEU A 45 -13.05 7.33 -17.95
C LEU A 45 -11.72 7.81 -18.50
N LEU A 46 -11.15 8.80 -17.84
CA LEU A 46 -9.96 9.51 -18.29
C LEU A 46 -8.76 9.11 -17.44
N THR A 47 -7.65 8.79 -18.10
CA THR A 47 -6.37 8.53 -17.41
C THR A 47 -5.85 9.78 -16.69
N ARG A 48 -4.82 9.61 -15.86
CA ARG A 48 -4.03 10.71 -15.25
C ARG A 48 -3.67 11.86 -16.21
N ARG A 49 -3.55 11.62 -17.52
CA ARG A 49 -3.19 12.62 -18.54
C ARG A 49 -4.37 13.07 -19.40
N GLY A 50 -5.59 12.72 -19.04
CA GLY A 50 -6.81 13.09 -19.77
C GLY A 50 -7.10 12.24 -21.01
N HIS A 51 -6.34 11.16 -21.27
CA HIS A 51 -6.67 10.25 -22.37
C HIS A 51 -7.94 9.45 -22.06
N ASP A 52 -8.86 9.40 -23.02
CA ASP A 52 -10.11 8.65 -22.92
C ASP A 52 -9.87 7.15 -23.08
N TRP A 53 -10.14 6.41 -22.00
CA TRP A 53 -10.02 4.95 -21.91
C TRP A 53 -11.38 4.28 -21.68
N THR A 54 -12.49 4.98 -21.92
CA THR A 54 -13.86 4.46 -21.72
C THR A 54 -14.08 3.14 -22.48
N GLY A 55 -13.64 3.06 -23.74
CA GLY A 55 -13.74 1.84 -24.54
C GLY A 55 -12.84 0.67 -24.08
N ARG A 56 -11.83 0.94 -23.25
CA ARG A 56 -11.00 -0.09 -22.58
C ARG A 56 -11.61 -0.51 -21.25
N TYR A 57 -12.21 0.43 -20.53
CA TYR A 57 -12.79 0.25 -19.20
C TYR A 57 -14.31 0.08 -19.25
N THR A 58 -14.79 -0.78 -20.16
CA THR A 58 -16.24 -0.97 -20.38
C THR A 58 -16.97 -1.41 -19.12
N GLU A 59 -16.42 -2.37 -18.37
CA GLU A 59 -17.02 -2.87 -17.11
C GLU A 59 -17.09 -1.77 -16.03
N LEU A 60 -16.12 -0.85 -16.00
CA LEU A 60 -16.16 0.30 -15.08
C LEU A 60 -17.12 1.39 -15.56
N ALA A 61 -17.26 1.58 -16.87
CA ALA A 61 -18.24 2.50 -17.45
C ALA A 61 -19.67 2.03 -17.14
N GLU A 62 -19.94 0.73 -17.27
CA GLU A 62 -21.21 0.11 -16.87
C GLU A 62 -21.47 0.29 -15.37
N ALA A 63 -20.48 0.05 -14.51
CA ALA A 63 -20.62 0.29 -13.07
C ALA A 63 -20.87 1.76 -12.72
N ALA A 64 -20.18 2.69 -13.40
CA ALA A 64 -20.39 4.14 -13.22
C ALA A 64 -21.79 4.59 -13.64
N ALA A 65 -22.42 3.91 -14.61
CA ALA A 65 -23.77 4.21 -15.07
C ALA A 65 -24.83 3.95 -14.01
N LEU A 66 -24.57 3.00 -13.10
CA LEU A 66 -25.46 2.62 -12.00
C LEU A 66 -25.40 3.61 -10.82
N ILE A 67 -24.47 4.56 -10.81
CA ILE A 67 -24.41 5.60 -9.78
C ILE A 67 -25.58 6.58 -10.02
N GLU A 68 -26.45 6.69 -9.02
CA GLU A 68 -27.64 7.54 -9.00
C GLU A 68 -27.27 9.02 -8.79
N ALA A 69 -26.77 9.65 -9.85
CA ALA A 69 -26.51 11.08 -9.93
C ALA A 69 -26.64 11.56 -11.38
N ASP A 70 -27.11 12.79 -11.57
CA ASP A 70 -27.28 13.38 -12.90
C ASP A 70 -25.92 13.71 -13.52
N SER A 71 -24.99 14.23 -12.72
CA SER A 71 -23.63 14.52 -13.16
C SER A 71 -22.63 14.44 -12.02
N PHE A 72 -21.40 13.96 -12.30
CA PHE A 72 -20.33 13.92 -11.30
C PHE A 72 -18.94 13.88 -11.92
N ILE A 73 -17.93 14.25 -11.12
CA ILE A 73 -16.52 13.94 -11.37
C ILE A 73 -15.97 13.22 -10.13
N LEU A 74 -15.53 11.97 -10.32
CA LEU A 74 -14.95 11.13 -9.28
C LEU A 74 -13.51 10.79 -9.64
N GLU A 75 -12.63 10.74 -8.64
CA GLU A 75 -11.27 10.22 -8.82
C GLU A 75 -11.05 8.91 -8.06
N GLY A 76 -10.32 8.00 -8.70
CA GLY A 76 -9.92 6.75 -8.09
C GLY A 76 -8.69 6.12 -8.74
N GLU A 77 -8.29 4.99 -8.18
CA GLU A 77 -7.22 4.16 -8.72
C GLU A 77 -7.83 2.92 -9.38
N THR A 78 -7.65 2.76 -10.69
CA THR A 78 -8.02 1.51 -11.36
C THR A 78 -6.99 0.45 -11.05
N ILE A 79 -7.43 -0.65 -10.44
CA ILE A 79 -6.59 -1.77 -10.00
C ILE A 79 -7.08 -3.08 -10.61
N LYS A 80 -6.19 -4.07 -10.59
CA LYS A 80 -6.52 -5.48 -10.69
C LYS A 80 -6.09 -6.14 -9.40
N VAL A 81 -6.91 -7.01 -8.83
CA VAL A 81 -6.56 -7.75 -7.61
C VAL A 81 -6.10 -9.16 -7.96
N ASN A 82 -5.15 -9.69 -7.18
CA ASN A 82 -4.71 -11.08 -7.26
C ASN A 82 -5.62 -12.00 -6.42
N GLU A 83 -5.29 -13.28 -6.36
CA GLU A 83 -6.04 -14.31 -5.61
C GLU A 83 -6.09 -14.03 -4.09
N THR A 84 -5.14 -13.25 -3.56
CA THR A 84 -5.11 -12.86 -2.14
C THR A 84 -5.80 -11.52 -1.87
N GLY A 85 -6.39 -10.89 -2.89
CA GLY A 85 -7.12 -9.62 -2.78
C GLY A 85 -6.24 -8.36 -2.80
N ILE A 86 -4.94 -8.49 -3.08
CA ILE A 86 -3.99 -7.37 -3.14
C ILE A 86 -3.90 -6.84 -4.58
N SER A 87 -3.71 -5.53 -4.75
CA SER A 87 -3.52 -4.91 -6.07
C SER A 87 -2.25 -5.44 -6.76
N ASP A 88 -2.38 -5.92 -7.98
CA ASP A 88 -1.30 -6.43 -8.83
C ASP A 88 -1.14 -5.54 -10.07
N PHE A 89 -0.09 -4.72 -10.05
CA PHE A 89 0.23 -3.77 -11.10
C PHE A 89 0.63 -4.46 -12.42
N HIS A 90 1.34 -5.60 -12.35
CA HIS A 90 1.75 -6.33 -13.55
C HIS A 90 0.56 -7.02 -14.22
N ALA A 91 -0.33 -7.60 -13.42
CA ALA A 91 -1.57 -8.16 -13.93
C ALA A 91 -2.44 -7.07 -14.56
N LEU A 92 -2.51 -5.87 -13.96
CA LEU A 92 -3.20 -4.73 -14.56
C LEU A 92 -2.56 -4.30 -15.88
N GLN A 93 -1.23 -4.13 -15.92
CA GLN A 93 -0.51 -3.75 -17.13
C GLN A 93 -0.71 -4.77 -18.26
N SER A 94 -0.64 -6.06 -17.93
CA SER A 94 -0.92 -7.15 -18.86
C SER A 94 -2.35 -7.07 -19.38
N ALA A 95 -3.33 -6.94 -18.49
CA ALA A 95 -4.75 -6.85 -18.86
C ALA A 95 -5.06 -5.61 -19.73
N VAL A 96 -4.43 -4.47 -19.46
CA VAL A 96 -4.61 -3.26 -20.27
C VAL A 96 -3.96 -3.42 -21.65
N SER A 97 -2.83 -4.13 -21.74
CA SER A 97 -2.14 -4.37 -23.03
C SER A 97 -2.94 -5.24 -24.00
N THR A 98 -3.87 -6.08 -23.52
CA THR A 98 -4.76 -6.88 -24.36
C THR A 98 -5.97 -6.08 -24.89
N GLY A 99 -6.14 -4.84 -24.43
CA GLY A 99 -7.15 -3.89 -24.94
C GLY A 99 -8.52 -3.95 -24.28
N ARG A 100 -8.87 -5.05 -23.60
CA ARG A 100 -10.12 -5.20 -22.82
C ARG A 100 -9.84 -5.88 -21.49
N PRO A 101 -9.28 -5.15 -20.51
CA PRO A 101 -9.04 -5.68 -19.18
C PRO A 101 -10.35 -6.16 -18.55
N ARG A 102 -10.33 -7.37 -18.00
CA ARG A 102 -11.38 -7.94 -17.14
C ARG A 102 -10.92 -7.98 -15.70
N ASP A 103 -11.88 -8.10 -14.79
CA ASP A 103 -11.64 -8.22 -13.34
C ASP A 103 -10.84 -7.02 -12.81
N ILE A 104 -11.16 -5.84 -13.34
CA ILE A 104 -10.65 -4.57 -12.85
C ILE A 104 -11.69 -3.90 -11.96
N TYR A 105 -11.17 -3.16 -11.00
CA TYR A 105 -11.93 -2.40 -10.03
C TYR A 105 -11.39 -0.97 -10.02
N LEU A 106 -12.21 -0.02 -9.61
CA LEU A 106 -11.76 1.33 -9.33
C LEU A 106 -11.97 1.62 -7.85
N VAL A 107 -10.90 1.96 -7.15
CA VAL A 107 -10.98 2.40 -5.75
C VAL A 107 -11.05 3.92 -5.73
N ALA A 108 -12.27 4.43 -5.56
CA ALA A 108 -12.64 5.84 -5.53
C ALA A 108 -12.19 6.50 -4.23
N PHE A 109 -11.49 7.63 -4.32
CA PHE A 109 -10.90 8.29 -3.16
C PHE A 109 -11.19 9.79 -3.05
N ASP A 110 -11.83 10.41 -4.05
CA ASP A 110 -12.28 11.81 -4.02
C ASP A 110 -13.45 12.07 -4.98
N LEU A 111 -14.21 13.14 -4.72
CA LEU A 111 -15.35 13.61 -5.50
C LEU A 111 -15.20 15.12 -5.74
N LEU A 112 -15.20 15.55 -7.00
CA LEU A 112 -14.85 16.92 -7.39
C LEU A 112 -16.06 17.72 -7.87
N HIS A 113 -17.12 17.04 -8.29
CA HIS A 113 -18.37 17.66 -8.76
C HIS A 113 -19.54 16.71 -8.53
N LEU A 114 -20.72 17.26 -8.22
CA LEU A 114 -21.97 16.52 -8.08
C LEU A 114 -23.17 17.40 -8.48
N ASN A 115 -23.99 16.93 -9.42
CA ASN A 115 -25.30 17.51 -9.78
C ASN A 115 -25.28 19.04 -9.98
N GLY A 116 -24.29 19.52 -10.74
CA GLY A 116 -24.10 20.95 -11.03
C GLY A 116 -23.32 21.73 -9.97
N HIS A 117 -22.91 21.09 -8.87
CA HIS A 117 -22.14 21.71 -7.81
C HIS A 117 -20.65 21.35 -7.93
N ASP A 118 -19.81 22.38 -8.01
CA ASP A 118 -18.37 22.27 -7.86
C ASP A 118 -18.01 22.04 -6.38
N LEU A 119 -17.28 20.96 -6.10
CA LEU A 119 -16.88 20.57 -4.75
C LEU A 119 -15.40 20.86 -4.43
N HIS A 120 -14.60 21.44 -5.34
CA HIS A 120 -13.16 21.63 -5.11
C HIS A 120 -12.84 22.44 -3.86
N ASN A 121 -13.67 23.44 -3.56
CA ASN A 121 -13.51 24.32 -2.41
C ASN A 121 -14.05 23.72 -1.10
N MET A 122 -14.73 22.58 -1.16
CA MET A 122 -15.25 21.87 0.00
C MET A 122 -14.13 21.11 0.73
N PRO A 123 -14.14 21.00 2.06
CA PRO A 123 -13.23 20.13 2.82
C PRO A 123 -13.21 18.68 2.30
N LEU A 124 -12.04 18.04 2.32
CA LEU A 124 -11.89 16.66 1.85
C LEU A 124 -12.78 15.67 2.62
N GLU A 125 -12.95 15.86 3.93
CA GLU A 125 -13.80 14.98 4.73
C GLU A 125 -15.25 14.97 4.25
N ASP A 126 -15.82 16.15 3.96
CA ASP A 126 -17.18 16.29 3.43
C ASP A 126 -17.29 15.67 2.04
N ARG A 127 -16.31 15.91 1.14
CA ARG A 127 -16.29 15.31 -0.20
C ARG A 127 -16.27 13.78 -0.14
N ARG A 128 -15.56 13.22 0.84
CA ARG A 128 -15.46 11.77 1.05
C ARG A 128 -16.73 11.17 1.63
N GLU A 129 -17.40 11.86 2.55
CA GLU A 129 -18.70 11.43 3.07
C GLU A 129 -19.74 11.34 1.95
N ILE A 130 -19.81 12.37 1.10
CA ILE A 130 -20.70 12.37 -0.07
C ILE A 130 -20.32 11.22 -1.02
N LEU A 131 -19.02 11.06 -1.32
CA LEU A 131 -18.55 9.98 -2.17
C LEU A 131 -18.95 8.60 -1.64
N GLN A 132 -18.79 8.36 -0.34
CA GLN A 132 -19.13 7.08 0.28
C GLN A 132 -20.63 6.77 0.14
N ALA A 133 -21.49 7.78 0.30
CA ALA A 133 -22.93 7.62 0.14
C ALA A 133 -23.35 7.34 -1.32
N MET A 134 -22.59 7.83 -2.30
CA MET A 134 -22.89 7.66 -3.73
C MET A 134 -22.46 6.30 -4.31
N VAL A 135 -21.41 5.68 -3.77
CA VAL A 135 -20.81 4.47 -4.34
C VAL A 135 -21.62 3.23 -3.92
N PRO A 136 -22.26 2.49 -4.85
CA PRO A 136 -23.03 1.31 -4.50
C PRO A 136 -22.15 0.19 -3.98
N THR A 137 -22.59 -0.46 -2.90
CA THR A 137 -21.90 -1.62 -2.33
C THR A 137 -21.86 -2.78 -3.34
N GLY A 138 -20.73 -3.48 -3.41
CA GLY A 138 -20.56 -4.63 -4.30
C GLY A 138 -20.41 -4.29 -5.80
N SER A 139 -20.34 -3.00 -6.17
CA SER A 139 -20.08 -2.60 -7.54
C SER A 139 -18.60 -2.75 -7.93
N ARG A 140 -18.22 -2.51 -9.18
CA ARG A 140 -16.78 -2.48 -9.55
C ARG A 140 -16.07 -1.20 -9.11
N ILE A 141 -16.84 -0.20 -8.67
CA ILE A 141 -16.36 1.03 -8.06
C ILE A 141 -16.48 0.85 -6.54
N GLN A 142 -15.36 0.94 -5.85
CA GLN A 142 -15.24 0.72 -4.41
C GLN A 142 -14.81 2.03 -3.75
N PHE A 143 -15.30 2.32 -2.56
CA PHE A 143 -14.84 3.47 -1.79
C PHE A 143 -13.51 3.16 -1.10
N SER A 144 -12.56 4.10 -1.15
CA SER A 144 -11.29 4.02 -0.43
C SER A 144 -11.52 4.32 1.04
N GLU A 145 -11.65 3.29 1.88
CA GLU A 145 -11.83 3.47 3.32
C GLU A 145 -10.60 4.04 4.00
N ALA A 146 -10.83 4.91 4.99
CA ALA A 146 -9.78 5.40 5.85
C ALA A 146 -9.42 4.34 6.90
N MET A 147 -8.13 4.11 7.08
CA MET A 147 -7.62 3.20 8.10
C MET A 147 -7.73 3.86 9.49
N PRO A 148 -8.21 3.13 10.51
CA PRO A 148 -8.26 3.65 11.88
C PRO A 148 -6.85 3.71 12.49
N GLY A 149 -6.63 4.67 13.39
CA GLY A 149 -5.39 4.82 14.15
C GLY A 149 -4.45 5.90 13.63
N THR A 150 -3.26 5.97 14.22
CA THR A 150 -2.23 6.96 13.87
C THR A 150 -1.52 6.58 12.56
N GLY A 151 -0.92 7.58 11.89
CA GLY A 151 -0.15 7.34 10.66
C GLY A 151 0.95 6.28 10.82
N ASP A 152 1.65 6.28 11.96
CA ASP A 152 2.71 5.31 12.25
C ASP A 152 2.16 3.87 12.38
N ALA A 153 1.02 3.70 13.07
CA ALA A 153 0.37 2.41 13.22
C ALA A 153 -0.18 1.89 11.88
N VAL A 154 -0.82 2.77 11.10
CA VAL A 154 -1.31 2.43 9.76
C VAL A 154 -0.15 2.04 8.85
N PHE A 155 0.94 2.81 8.85
CA PHE A 155 2.11 2.50 8.02
C PHE A 155 2.74 1.16 8.40
N HIS A 156 2.85 0.87 9.70
CA HIS A 156 3.34 -0.43 10.17
C HIS A 156 2.48 -1.58 9.64
N LEU A 157 1.15 -1.48 9.74
CA LEU A 157 0.23 -2.51 9.25
C LEU A 157 0.31 -2.68 7.73
N VAL A 158 0.35 -1.58 6.99
CA VAL A 158 0.49 -1.57 5.52
C VAL A 158 1.80 -2.23 5.11
N ASP A 159 2.90 -1.95 5.80
CA ASP A 159 4.20 -2.59 5.54
C ASP A 159 4.13 -4.10 5.83
N LYS A 160 3.56 -4.51 6.97
CA LYS A 160 3.41 -5.93 7.35
C LYS A 160 2.51 -6.69 6.38
N ALA A 161 1.49 -6.04 5.84
CA ALA A 161 0.59 -6.59 4.83
C ALA A 161 1.18 -6.63 3.41
N ASN A 162 2.45 -6.21 3.24
CA ASN A 162 3.15 -6.21 1.96
C ASN A 162 2.47 -5.35 0.87
N LEU A 163 1.83 -4.25 1.29
CA LEU A 163 1.18 -3.28 0.40
C LEU A 163 2.19 -2.21 -0.05
N GLU A 164 1.89 -1.48 -1.13
CA GLU A 164 2.83 -0.48 -1.70
C GLU A 164 3.13 0.67 -0.72
N GLY A 165 2.17 1.02 0.13
CA GLY A 165 2.29 2.11 1.09
C GLY A 165 0.95 2.72 1.46
N MET A 166 0.99 3.97 1.87
CA MET A 166 -0.18 4.74 2.29
C MET A 166 -0.18 6.15 1.71
N VAL A 167 -1.37 6.76 1.68
CA VAL A 167 -1.55 8.19 1.40
C VAL A 167 -2.21 8.83 2.60
N SER A 168 -1.57 9.84 3.16
CA SER A 168 -2.12 10.69 4.20
C SER A 168 -2.66 11.98 3.59
N LYS A 169 -3.89 12.35 3.91
CA LYS A 169 -4.56 13.52 3.36
C LYS A 169 -5.10 14.41 4.48
N ARG A 170 -4.93 15.73 4.41
CA ARG A 170 -5.50 16.66 5.40
C ARG A 170 -7.02 16.71 5.28
N LYS A 171 -7.73 16.46 6.39
CA LYS A 171 -9.21 16.45 6.50
C LYS A 171 -9.88 17.68 5.89
N LEU A 172 -9.34 18.86 6.20
CA LEU A 172 -9.90 20.16 5.80
C LEU A 172 -9.30 20.71 4.50
N SER A 173 -8.53 19.91 3.75
CA SER A 173 -7.91 20.37 2.51
C SER A 173 -8.91 20.52 1.37
N ARG A 174 -8.75 21.60 0.61
CA ARG A 174 -9.40 21.80 -0.68
C ARG A 174 -8.70 20.98 -1.75
N TYR A 175 -9.40 20.66 -2.82
CA TYR A 175 -8.78 20.02 -3.96
C TYR A 175 -8.05 21.07 -4.81
N VAL A 176 -6.77 20.82 -5.10
CA VAL A 176 -5.96 21.68 -5.96
C VAL A 176 -5.18 20.80 -6.93
N SER A 177 -5.38 21.02 -8.22
CA SER A 177 -4.63 20.33 -9.28
C SER A 177 -3.13 20.57 -9.16
N GLY A 178 -2.34 19.52 -9.43
CA GLY A 178 -0.88 19.57 -9.37
C GLY A 178 -0.30 19.29 -7.98
N PRO A 179 1.01 19.58 -7.78
CA PRO A 179 1.72 19.25 -6.54
C PRO A 179 1.12 19.91 -5.29
N THR A 180 1.02 19.14 -4.21
CA THR A 180 0.45 19.61 -2.93
C THR A 180 1.24 19.09 -1.72
N ASN A 181 1.13 19.82 -0.60
CA ASN A 181 1.58 19.37 0.73
C ASN A 181 0.44 18.79 1.59
N ASP A 182 -0.80 18.94 1.14
CA ASP A 182 -1.98 18.46 1.86
C ASP A 182 -2.19 16.96 1.70
N TRP A 183 -1.58 16.37 0.66
CA TRP A 183 -1.55 14.93 0.45
C TRP A 183 -0.09 14.46 0.44
N ARG A 184 0.19 13.44 1.23
CA ARG A 184 1.53 12.84 1.40
C ARG A 184 1.45 11.36 1.12
N LYS A 185 2.27 10.87 0.20
CA LYS A 185 2.43 9.44 -0.05
C LYS A 185 3.69 8.94 0.66
N ILE A 186 3.55 7.82 1.34
CA ILE A 186 4.65 7.12 2.02
C ILE A 186 4.65 5.70 1.46
N LYS A 187 5.81 5.21 1.04
CA LYS A 187 5.95 3.92 0.36
C LYS A 187 6.69 2.92 1.23
N CYS A 188 6.24 1.67 1.20
CA CYS A 188 6.93 0.56 1.81
C CYS A 188 8.04 0.09 0.87
N TYR A 189 9.23 -0.11 1.43
CA TYR A 189 10.39 -0.59 0.70
C TYR A 189 10.97 -1.81 1.39
N GLU A 190 11.55 -2.71 0.62
CA GLU A 190 12.37 -3.80 1.11
C GLU A 190 13.78 -3.71 0.54
N GLU A 191 14.73 -4.35 1.24
CA GLU A 191 16.09 -4.52 0.76
C GLU A 191 16.33 -5.99 0.40
N LYS A 192 16.85 -6.23 -0.81
CA LYS A 192 17.20 -7.56 -1.31
C LYS A 192 18.68 -7.60 -1.67
N ASP A 193 19.35 -8.69 -1.33
CA ASP A 193 20.71 -8.98 -1.78
C ASP A 193 20.61 -9.85 -3.04
N LEU A 194 21.06 -9.33 -4.17
CA LEU A 194 20.87 -9.93 -5.51
C LEU A 194 22.18 -9.92 -6.31
N ASP A 195 22.24 -10.73 -7.36
CA ASP A 195 23.39 -10.76 -8.27
C ASP A 195 23.33 -9.58 -9.25
N ILE A 196 24.43 -8.83 -9.39
CA ILE A 196 24.60 -7.85 -10.45
C ILE A 196 25.09 -8.58 -11.69
N VAL A 197 24.25 -8.62 -12.72
CA VAL A 197 24.48 -9.39 -13.95
C VAL A 197 24.70 -8.53 -15.18
N GLY A 198 24.52 -7.22 -15.07
CA GLY A 198 24.68 -6.29 -16.18
C GLY A 198 24.71 -4.85 -15.74
N VAL A 199 25.07 -3.96 -16.66
CA VAL A 199 24.91 -2.51 -16.51
C VAL A 199 24.30 -1.90 -17.76
N GLN A 200 23.56 -0.82 -17.56
CA GLN A 200 23.05 0.01 -18.65
C GLN A 200 23.46 1.46 -18.37
N ARG A 201 24.19 2.03 -19.34
CA ARG A 201 24.69 3.40 -19.33
C ARG A 201 24.29 4.04 -20.64
N GLU A 202 23.45 5.07 -20.57
CA GLU A 202 23.04 5.84 -21.74
C GLU A 202 23.35 7.32 -21.47
N THR A 203 23.89 8.01 -22.47
CA THR A 203 24.17 9.45 -22.36
C THR A 203 22.92 10.21 -21.95
N GLY A 204 23.02 11.01 -20.90
CA GLY A 204 21.91 11.81 -20.36
C GLY A 204 20.94 11.05 -19.45
N LYS A 205 21.13 9.74 -19.21
CA LYS A 205 20.33 8.97 -18.24
C LYS A 205 21.18 8.51 -17.05
N PRO A 206 20.60 8.38 -15.85
CA PRO A 206 21.28 7.78 -14.71
C PRO A 206 21.71 6.34 -15.03
N ALA A 207 22.92 5.98 -14.62
CA ALA A 207 23.41 4.62 -14.76
C ALA A 207 22.61 3.65 -13.88
N MET A 208 22.40 2.45 -14.39
CA MET A 208 21.72 1.37 -13.67
C MET A 208 22.51 0.08 -13.74
N VAL A 209 22.39 -0.72 -12.68
CA VAL A 209 22.81 -2.12 -12.65
C VAL A 209 21.59 -2.99 -12.95
N LEU A 210 21.81 -4.12 -13.63
CA LEU A 210 20.80 -5.12 -13.91
C LEU A 210 20.95 -6.25 -12.90
N MET A 211 19.86 -6.59 -12.22
CA MET A 211 19.86 -7.52 -11.09
C MET A 211 19.23 -8.85 -11.50
N ALA A 212 19.75 -9.94 -10.95
CA ALA A 212 19.16 -11.27 -11.05
C ALA A 212 19.00 -11.91 -9.67
N ASP A 213 17.92 -12.68 -9.51
CA ASP A 213 17.75 -13.62 -8.41
C ASP A 213 17.90 -15.04 -8.96
N LYS A 214 18.89 -15.79 -8.44
CA LYS A 214 19.19 -17.17 -8.88
C LYS A 214 19.29 -17.31 -10.41
N GLY A 215 19.91 -16.33 -11.07
CA GLY A 215 20.10 -16.29 -12.53
C GLY A 215 18.87 -15.90 -13.37
N ARG A 216 17.73 -15.60 -12.73
CA ARG A 216 16.56 -15.00 -13.39
C ARG A 216 16.64 -13.48 -13.27
N TYR A 217 16.51 -12.78 -14.39
CA TYR A 217 16.46 -11.31 -14.35
C TYR A 217 15.23 -10.83 -13.59
N VAL A 218 15.44 -9.89 -12.66
CA VAL A 218 14.36 -9.31 -11.83
C VAL A 218 14.21 -7.80 -11.99
N GLY A 219 15.10 -7.12 -12.72
CA GLY A 219 14.94 -5.69 -13.03
C GLY A 219 16.23 -4.88 -12.93
N GLY A 220 16.13 -3.58 -13.19
CA GLY A 220 17.23 -2.63 -13.07
C GLY A 220 17.15 -1.80 -11.81
N ALA A 221 18.30 -1.49 -11.20
CA ALA A 221 18.40 -0.60 -10.05
C ALA A 221 19.31 0.59 -10.35
N PHE A 222 18.85 1.79 -10.00
CA PHE A 222 19.63 3.01 -10.20
C PHE A 222 20.84 3.07 -9.27
N VAL A 223 21.96 3.54 -9.80
CA VAL A 223 23.19 3.76 -9.03
C VAL A 223 23.20 5.21 -8.54
N THR A 224 22.93 5.41 -7.25
CA THR A 224 22.87 6.74 -6.61
C THR A 224 24.06 7.01 -5.68
N PHE A 225 25.15 6.27 -5.83
CA PHE A 225 26.34 6.44 -5.01
C PHE A 225 27.04 7.78 -5.25
N ARG A 226 27.75 8.24 -4.21
CA ARG A 226 28.77 9.29 -4.32
C ARG A 226 29.87 8.86 -5.30
N ALA A 227 30.61 9.85 -5.81
CA ALA A 227 31.51 9.67 -6.95
C ALA A 227 32.57 8.58 -6.72
N ASP A 228 33.14 8.52 -5.52
CA ASP A 228 34.12 7.53 -5.07
C ASP A 228 33.57 6.09 -5.09
N LYS A 229 32.45 5.85 -4.40
CA LYS A 229 31.81 4.52 -4.35
C LYS A 229 31.28 4.11 -5.72
N ARG A 230 30.82 5.07 -6.52
CA ARG A 230 30.41 4.85 -7.91
C ARG A 230 31.60 4.44 -8.80
N GLN A 231 32.75 5.09 -8.66
CA GLN A 231 33.96 4.72 -9.39
C GLN A 231 34.40 3.30 -9.02
N ALA A 232 34.42 2.98 -7.72
CA ALA A 232 34.77 1.65 -7.24
C ALA A 232 33.85 0.54 -7.77
N LEU A 233 32.56 0.83 -8.01
CA LEU A 233 31.64 -0.08 -8.71
C LEU A 233 32.07 -0.27 -10.16
N TRP A 234 32.40 0.81 -10.86
CA TRP A 234 32.78 0.79 -12.27
C TRP A 234 34.10 0.07 -12.54
N ASP A 235 35.08 0.22 -11.65
CA ASP A 235 36.35 -0.50 -11.75
C ASP A 235 36.14 -2.03 -11.69
N ARG A 236 35.22 -2.50 -10.83
CA ARG A 236 34.86 -3.93 -10.73
C ARG A 236 34.04 -4.42 -11.93
N VAL A 237 33.21 -3.55 -12.51
CA VAL A 237 32.42 -3.86 -13.70
C VAL A 237 33.33 -4.06 -14.92
N GLN A 238 34.34 -3.21 -15.12
CA GLN A 238 35.26 -3.30 -16.27
C GLN A 238 35.94 -4.67 -16.40
N GLY A 239 36.32 -5.30 -15.28
CA GLY A 239 36.94 -6.63 -15.27
C GLY A 239 35.98 -7.80 -15.54
N LYS A 240 34.67 -7.53 -15.67
CA LYS A 240 33.62 -8.55 -15.74
C LYS A 240 32.80 -8.52 -17.02
N ALA A 241 33.19 -7.77 -18.06
CA ALA A 241 32.48 -7.74 -19.34
C ALA A 241 32.32 -9.14 -20.01
N ASP A 242 31.45 -9.21 -21.01
CA ASP A 242 31.12 -10.41 -21.80
C ASP A 242 30.46 -11.54 -20.97
N GLY A 243 29.55 -11.15 -20.08
CA GLY A 243 28.71 -12.08 -19.32
C GLY A 243 27.58 -12.73 -20.13
N PRO A 244 27.01 -13.83 -19.62
CA PRO A 244 25.84 -14.45 -20.24
C PRO A 244 24.60 -13.57 -20.08
N VAL A 245 23.70 -13.62 -21.07
CA VAL A 245 22.38 -12.99 -20.94
C VAL A 245 21.53 -13.79 -19.95
N PRO A 246 20.98 -13.18 -18.90
CA PRO A 246 20.11 -13.87 -17.94
C PRO A 246 18.84 -14.42 -18.59
N LYS A 247 18.25 -15.45 -17.95
CA LYS A 247 16.97 -16.01 -18.40
C LYS A 247 15.85 -14.97 -18.29
N GLY A 248 15.01 -14.87 -19.32
CA GLY A 248 13.81 -14.03 -19.33
C GLY A 248 13.89 -12.74 -20.16
N LEU A 249 15.01 -12.45 -20.82
CA LEU A 249 15.18 -11.22 -21.62
C LEU A 249 15.37 -11.50 -23.12
N LYS A 250 14.66 -10.72 -23.96
CA LYS A 250 14.91 -10.62 -25.39
C LYS A 250 15.76 -9.37 -25.66
N LYS A 251 17.08 -9.56 -25.89
CA LYS A 251 18.07 -8.56 -26.34
C LYS A 251 17.82 -7.11 -25.86
N GLN A 252 18.15 -6.83 -24.60
CA GLN A 252 18.29 -5.46 -24.12
C GLN A 252 19.68 -4.93 -24.50
N LYS A 253 19.79 -3.65 -24.89
CA LYS A 253 21.10 -2.98 -25.04
C LYS A 253 21.70 -2.76 -23.66
N ALA A 254 22.45 -3.75 -23.19
CA ALA A 254 23.13 -3.73 -21.91
C ALA A 254 24.51 -4.38 -22.05
N GLU A 255 25.44 -3.95 -21.19
CA GLU A 255 26.72 -4.61 -20.99
C GLU A 255 26.51 -5.72 -19.96
N TRP A 256 26.58 -6.98 -20.39
CA TRP A 256 26.39 -8.13 -19.52
C TRP A 256 27.67 -8.49 -18.79
N LEU A 257 27.53 -8.88 -17.52
CA LEU A 257 28.65 -9.14 -16.63
C LEU A 257 28.76 -10.62 -16.27
N LYS A 258 29.99 -11.11 -16.24
CA LYS A 258 30.32 -12.42 -15.69
C LYS A 258 29.89 -12.47 -14.22
N PRO A 259 29.40 -13.63 -13.72
CA PRO A 259 29.02 -13.78 -12.33
C PRO A 259 30.14 -13.38 -11.34
N GLY A 260 29.74 -13.05 -10.12
CA GLY A 260 30.69 -12.72 -9.04
C GLY A 260 30.60 -11.29 -8.52
N LEU A 261 29.52 -10.56 -8.82
CA LEU A 261 29.23 -9.28 -8.21
C LEU A 261 27.83 -9.34 -7.59
N GLY A 262 27.75 -9.06 -6.29
CA GLY A 262 26.50 -8.98 -5.55
C GLY A 262 26.17 -7.52 -5.24
N GLY A 263 24.90 -7.24 -5.03
CA GLY A 263 24.43 -5.90 -4.68
C GLY A 263 23.21 -5.93 -3.78
N ARG A 264 23.19 -5.00 -2.80
CA ARG A 264 22.01 -4.74 -1.98
C ARG A 264 21.16 -3.69 -2.66
N VAL A 265 19.90 -3.99 -2.92
CA VAL A 265 18.97 -3.09 -3.59
C VAL A 265 17.79 -2.76 -2.68
N LYS A 266 17.44 -1.47 -2.57
CA LYS A 266 16.18 -1.01 -1.99
C LYS A 266 15.14 -0.90 -3.10
N THR A 267 14.00 -1.54 -2.98
CA THR A 267 12.93 -1.58 -4.01
C THR A 267 11.55 -1.50 -3.35
N LEU A 268 10.50 -1.16 -4.11
CA LEU A 268 9.13 -1.22 -3.59
C LEU A 268 8.79 -2.64 -3.12
N LYS A 269 8.10 -2.73 -1.98
CA LYS A 269 7.60 -3.99 -1.44
C LYS A 269 6.44 -4.53 -2.27
N GLY A 270 6.16 -5.83 -2.15
CA GLY A 270 4.95 -6.43 -2.73
C GLY A 270 5.14 -7.15 -4.07
N GLU A 271 6.33 -7.07 -4.68
CA GLU A 271 6.55 -7.58 -6.05
C GLU A 271 7.78 -8.48 -6.21
N GLU A 272 7.69 -9.41 -7.16
CA GLU A 272 8.81 -10.25 -7.59
C GLU A 272 9.83 -9.45 -8.43
N SER A 273 9.36 -8.45 -9.18
CA SER A 273 10.21 -7.61 -10.03
C SER A 273 10.59 -6.30 -9.31
N LEU A 274 11.78 -5.79 -9.62
CA LEU A 274 12.32 -4.59 -9.02
C LEU A 274 11.67 -3.33 -9.61
N ARG A 275 10.89 -2.62 -8.79
CA ARG A 275 10.36 -1.28 -9.10
C ARG A 275 10.91 -0.21 -8.18
N HIS A 276 11.17 0.96 -8.79
CA HIS A 276 11.84 2.12 -8.17
C HIS A 276 13.11 1.74 -7.40
N ALA A 277 13.84 0.77 -7.96
CA ALA A 277 14.95 0.15 -7.28
C ALA A 277 16.19 1.04 -7.29
N THR A 278 16.90 1.06 -6.16
CA THR A 278 18.13 1.82 -5.98
C THR A 278 19.19 0.92 -5.35
N LEU A 279 20.37 0.86 -5.94
CA LEU A 279 21.50 0.11 -5.40
C LEU A 279 22.05 0.83 -4.15
N LYS A 280 22.08 0.12 -3.02
CA LYS A 280 22.53 0.60 -1.71
C LYS A 280 23.94 0.13 -1.37
N ASP A 281 24.31 -1.06 -1.82
CA ASP A 281 25.68 -1.56 -1.66
C ASP A 281 26.07 -2.57 -2.74
N PHE A 282 27.37 -2.90 -2.83
CA PHE A 282 27.89 -3.95 -3.69
C PHE A 282 29.14 -4.61 -3.11
N TRP A 283 29.36 -5.88 -3.48
CA TRP A 283 30.51 -6.68 -3.04
C TRP A 283 30.87 -7.73 -4.09
N GLU A 284 32.07 -8.29 -3.99
CA GLU A 284 32.44 -9.45 -4.81
C GLU A 284 31.89 -10.73 -4.19
N VAL A 285 31.32 -11.58 -5.03
CA VAL A 285 30.86 -12.91 -4.62
C VAL A 285 31.96 -13.90 -5.01
N SER A 286 32.61 -14.48 -4.01
CA SER A 286 33.54 -15.60 -4.21
C SER A 286 32.80 -16.78 -4.85
N ALA A 287 33.43 -17.47 -5.81
CA ALA A 287 32.85 -18.54 -6.63
C ALA A 287 32.28 -19.77 -5.87
N GLN A 288 32.26 -19.76 -4.54
CA GLN A 288 31.68 -20.78 -3.68
C GLN A 288 30.31 -20.35 -3.13
N ARG A 289 29.29 -20.35 -3.97
CA ARG A 289 27.90 -20.54 -3.53
C ARG A 289 27.23 -21.62 -4.38
N GLY A 290 27.81 -22.82 -4.34
CA GLY A 290 27.05 -24.05 -4.47
C GLY A 290 26.65 -24.49 -3.07
N SER A 291 25.34 -24.60 -2.80
CA SER A 291 24.74 -25.10 -1.55
C SER A 291 25.27 -24.54 -0.23
N HIS A 292 24.47 -23.73 0.46
CA HIS A 292 24.70 -23.49 1.89
C HIS A 292 24.72 -24.85 2.63
N PRO A 293 25.77 -25.18 3.39
CA PRO A 293 25.59 -26.06 4.53
C PRO A 293 24.95 -25.23 5.64
N THR A 294 23.76 -25.64 6.06
CA THR A 294 23.24 -25.30 7.38
C THR A 294 24.26 -25.76 8.42
N CYS A 295 24.91 -24.84 9.12
CA CYS A 295 25.63 -25.15 10.35
C CYS A 295 25.67 -23.89 11.22
N PHE A 296 24.74 -23.80 12.17
CA PHE A 296 24.98 -23.09 13.42
C PHE A 296 25.64 -24.07 14.40
N PRO A 297 26.57 -23.62 15.25
CA PRO A 297 27.24 -24.49 16.20
C PRO A 297 26.26 -24.97 17.28
N SER A 298 26.21 -26.29 17.46
CA SER A 298 25.61 -26.96 18.59
C SER A 298 26.36 -26.59 19.87
N CYS A 299 25.66 -26.01 20.84
CA CYS A 299 26.08 -26.01 22.24
C CYS A 299 25.22 -27.04 22.97
N SER A 300 25.87 -28.11 23.45
CA SER A 300 25.27 -29.22 24.19
C SER A 300 24.89 -28.80 25.62
N GLU A 301 23.64 -29.10 25.98
CA GLU A 301 23.08 -29.62 27.24
C GLU A 301 23.60 -29.11 28.59
N HIS A 302 22.66 -28.79 29.50
CA HIS A 302 22.45 -29.20 30.91
C HIS A 302 21.21 -28.40 31.34
N GLY A 303 19.97 -28.90 31.43
CA GLY A 303 19.44 -29.93 32.32
C GLY A 303 18.06 -29.45 32.85
N PHE A 304 17.22 -30.39 33.27
CA PHE A 304 15.93 -30.26 33.99
C PHE A 304 14.61 -30.06 33.21
N THR A 305 13.99 -31.21 32.91
CA THR A 305 12.63 -31.66 33.26
C THR A 305 11.55 -30.62 33.63
N THR A 306 10.42 -30.62 32.91
CA THR A 306 9.08 -31.02 33.42
C THR A 306 8.03 -30.89 32.32
N ILE A 307 7.30 -32.00 32.10
CA ILE A 307 6.08 -32.08 31.29
C ILE A 307 4.92 -31.60 32.15
N VAL A 308 4.10 -30.66 31.67
CA VAL A 308 2.69 -30.58 32.08
C VAL A 308 1.81 -30.29 30.87
N THR A 309 1.06 -31.31 30.48
CA THR A 309 -0.12 -31.23 29.61
C THR A 309 -1.30 -30.77 30.47
N LEU A 310 -2.02 -29.71 30.09
CA LEU A 310 -3.31 -29.39 30.69
C LEU A 310 -4.35 -28.95 29.66
N ARG A 311 -5.54 -29.53 29.82
CA ARG A 311 -6.76 -29.37 29.04
C ARG A 311 -7.91 -29.15 30.04
N VAL A 312 -8.47 -27.94 30.14
CA VAL A 312 -9.78 -27.61 30.79
C VAL A 312 -10.22 -26.24 30.23
N HIS A 313 -11.30 -26.08 29.46
CA HIS A 313 -12.73 -25.91 29.80
C HIS A 313 -13.10 -24.68 30.66
N SER A 314 -13.65 -23.67 29.97
CA SER A 314 -14.94 -23.01 30.25
C SER A 314 -15.05 -21.84 31.28
N HIS A 315 -15.81 -20.81 30.85
CA HIS A 315 -16.44 -19.68 31.57
C HIS A 315 -15.46 -18.57 32.05
N SER A 316 -15.63 -17.26 31.85
CA SER A 316 -16.80 -16.42 31.58
C SER A 316 -16.33 -15.00 31.16
N TRP A 317 -16.89 -14.44 30.07
CA TRP A 317 -17.31 -13.03 29.79
C TRP A 317 -16.37 -11.85 30.19
N LEU A 318 -16.02 -10.83 29.37
CA LEU A 318 -16.84 -9.97 28.49
C LEU A 318 -15.97 -8.95 27.68
N GLN A 319 -16.42 -8.60 26.45
CA GLN A 319 -16.09 -7.43 25.56
C GLN A 319 -14.77 -7.49 24.76
N PRO A 320 -14.81 -7.58 23.40
CA PRO A 320 -15.39 -6.57 22.50
C PRO A 320 -16.26 -7.17 21.37
N MET A 321 -17.58 -6.97 21.48
CA MET A 321 -18.60 -7.44 20.51
C MET A 321 -19.41 -6.30 19.88
N LYS A 322 -18.97 -5.05 20.00
CA LYS A 322 -19.81 -3.87 19.65
C LYS A 322 -19.75 -3.42 18.19
N LEU A 323 -18.83 -3.92 17.35
CA LEU A 323 -18.79 -3.51 15.93
C LEU A 323 -19.37 -4.57 14.97
N LEU A 324 -19.23 -5.87 15.31
CA LEU A 324 -19.79 -6.97 14.52
C LEU A 324 -21.27 -7.25 14.78
N ARG A 325 -21.81 -6.93 15.98
CA ARG A 325 -23.27 -7.02 16.23
C ARG A 325 -24.06 -5.99 15.43
N SER A 326 -23.54 -4.79 15.24
CA SER A 326 -24.23 -3.75 14.45
C SER A 326 -24.43 -4.17 13.00
N LEU A 327 -23.46 -4.84 12.38
CA LEU A 327 -23.61 -5.31 10.99
C LEU A 327 -24.55 -6.50 10.86
N HIS A 328 -24.62 -7.38 11.87
CA HIS A 328 -25.53 -8.52 11.88
C HIS A 328 -26.99 -8.12 12.19
N GLU A 329 -27.22 -7.20 13.13
CA GLU A 329 -28.57 -6.70 13.48
C GLU A 329 -29.16 -5.83 12.34
N ILE A 330 -28.32 -5.08 11.61
CA ILE A 330 -28.74 -4.30 10.44
C ILE A 330 -29.10 -5.20 9.24
N ALA A 331 -28.40 -6.32 9.06
CA ALA A 331 -28.72 -7.30 8.01
C ALA A 331 -29.99 -8.11 8.36
N ALA A 332 -30.14 -8.52 9.62
CA ALA A 332 -31.32 -9.26 10.08
C ALA A 332 -32.60 -8.41 10.10
N SER A 333 -32.52 -7.09 10.36
CA SER A 333 -33.70 -6.20 10.32
C SER A 333 -34.23 -5.91 8.92
N ARG A 334 -33.52 -6.32 7.86
CA ARG A 334 -33.87 -6.08 6.46
C ARG A 334 -34.28 -7.35 5.70
N GLY A 335 -34.21 -8.52 6.33
CA GLY A 335 -34.67 -9.79 5.75
C GLY A 335 -33.79 -10.34 4.61
N GLU A 336 -32.59 -9.79 4.38
CA GLU A 336 -31.73 -10.20 3.27
C GLU A 336 -30.46 -10.91 3.80
N GLY A 337 -30.27 -12.15 3.37
CA GLY A 337 -29.06 -12.92 3.65
C GLY A 337 -27.89 -12.49 2.76
N LEU A 338 -26.69 -12.40 3.34
CA LEU A 338 -25.46 -12.19 2.56
C LEU A 338 -25.19 -13.35 1.60
N HIS A 339 -24.70 -13.01 0.40
CA HIS A 339 -24.42 -13.96 -0.68
C HIS A 339 -23.47 -15.10 -0.21
N PRO A 340 -23.74 -16.38 -0.52
CA PRO A 340 -22.99 -17.54 -0.01
C PRO A 340 -21.48 -17.53 -0.28
N ASP A 341 -21.05 -16.84 -1.34
CA ASP A 341 -19.64 -16.72 -1.71
C ASP A 341 -18.87 -15.72 -0.84
N LEU A 342 -19.54 -14.70 -0.30
CA LEU A 342 -18.96 -13.75 0.67
C LEU A 342 -18.72 -14.44 2.03
N LEU A 343 -19.67 -15.29 2.44
CA LEU A 343 -19.58 -16.11 3.65
C LEU A 343 -18.49 -17.20 3.56
N ARG A 344 -18.18 -17.68 2.34
CA ARG A 344 -17.06 -18.62 2.10
C ARG A 344 -15.71 -17.91 2.06
N MET A 345 -15.63 -16.68 1.54
CA MET A 345 -14.42 -15.86 1.57
C MET A 345 -14.00 -15.49 3.00
N ILE A 346 -14.96 -15.10 3.85
CA ILE A 346 -14.70 -14.75 5.26
C ILE A 346 -14.20 -15.97 6.07
N LYS A 347 -14.62 -17.19 5.69
CA LYS A 347 -14.24 -18.43 6.39
C LYS A 347 -12.89 -19.03 5.97
N ARG A 348 -12.20 -18.49 4.94
CA ARG A 348 -11.01 -19.12 4.34
C ARG A 348 -9.73 -18.28 4.32
N SER A 349 -9.73 -17.04 4.80
CA SER A 349 -8.50 -16.26 4.91
C SER A 349 -7.76 -16.58 6.22
N GLU A 350 -6.93 -17.63 6.19
CA GLU A 350 -5.93 -17.96 7.22
C GLU A 350 -4.84 -16.87 7.38
N THR A 351 -4.98 -15.73 6.69
CA THR A 351 -4.06 -14.59 6.75
C THR A 351 -4.31 -13.66 7.95
N TRP A 352 -5.45 -13.73 8.63
CA TRP A 352 -5.73 -12.87 9.80
C TRP A 352 -5.11 -13.36 11.12
N ALA A 353 -4.87 -14.67 11.28
CA ALA A 353 -4.20 -15.24 12.46
C ALA A 353 -2.73 -14.81 12.58
N GLY A 354 -2.06 -14.56 11.44
CA GLY A 354 -0.69 -14.03 11.42
C GLY A 354 -0.59 -12.55 11.79
N ILE A 355 -1.67 -11.79 11.59
CA ILE A 355 -1.75 -10.36 11.97
C ILE A 355 -2.01 -10.21 13.48
N GLU A 356 -2.79 -11.10 14.11
CA GLU A 356 -2.96 -11.15 15.58
C GLU A 356 -1.66 -11.52 16.32
N ALA A 357 -0.88 -12.47 15.82
CA ALA A 357 0.37 -12.90 16.48
C ALA A 357 1.47 -11.80 16.45
N ALA A 358 1.50 -10.97 15.40
CA ALA A 358 2.48 -9.89 15.27
C ALA A 358 2.17 -8.67 16.16
N LEU A 359 0.94 -8.55 16.66
CA LEU A 359 0.50 -7.45 17.52
C LEU A 359 0.67 -7.73 19.03
N GLN A 360 1.03 -8.95 19.42
CA GLN A 360 1.22 -9.35 20.83
C GLN A 360 2.68 -9.35 21.32
N ASP A 361 3.68 -9.34 20.43
CA ASP A 361 5.11 -9.45 20.82
C ASP A 361 5.93 -8.15 20.60
N GLY A 362 5.43 -7.01 21.10
CA GLY A 362 6.22 -5.78 21.25
C GLY A 362 6.80 -5.66 22.66
N PRO A 363 8.10 -5.32 22.85
CA PRO A 363 8.70 -5.29 24.18
C PRO A 363 8.23 -4.10 25.01
N GLU A 364 7.74 -4.39 26.22
CA GLU A 364 7.42 -3.43 27.29
C GLU A 364 8.73 -2.90 27.90
N ILE A 365 8.92 -1.57 27.91
CA ILE A 365 10.05 -0.92 28.56
C ILE A 365 9.56 -0.43 29.92
N ASP A 366 10.03 -1.08 30.98
CA ASP A 366 9.63 -0.80 32.36
C ASP A 366 10.78 -0.11 33.12
N GLY A 367 10.43 0.93 33.89
CA GLY A 367 11.34 1.53 34.88
C GLY A 367 11.21 3.04 35.07
N LEU A 368 10.46 3.47 36.10
CA LEU A 368 11.01 4.14 37.29
C LEU A 368 9.91 4.66 38.25
N ALA A 369 9.90 4.05 39.44
CA ALA A 369 9.68 4.61 40.78
C ALA A 369 8.32 5.26 41.18
N GLN A 370 7.60 4.54 42.06
CA GLN A 370 6.80 5.08 43.17
C GLN A 370 7.72 5.36 44.39
N PRO A 371 7.39 6.24 45.39
CA PRO A 371 6.25 6.11 46.33
C PRO A 371 5.62 7.48 46.74
N ALA A 372 4.59 7.67 47.59
CA ALA A 372 3.90 6.87 48.59
C ALA A 372 2.51 7.48 48.90
N ASN A 373 1.65 6.68 49.54
CA ASN A 373 0.38 6.99 50.21
C ASN A 373 0.30 8.33 50.98
N ASN A 374 -0.86 9.02 50.97
CA ASN A 374 -1.88 8.88 52.04
C ASN A 374 -3.05 9.90 51.92
N VAL A 375 -4.26 9.37 52.15
CA VAL A 375 -5.40 9.97 52.89
C VAL A 375 -6.18 11.15 52.27
N LEU A 376 -7.44 10.87 51.90
CA LEU A 376 -8.56 11.82 51.81
C LEU A 376 -9.11 12.11 53.23
N PRO A 377 -9.80 13.26 53.45
CA PRO A 377 -11.26 13.18 53.42
C PRO A 377 -12.00 14.41 52.85
N VAL A 378 -13.07 14.11 52.10
CA VAL A 378 -14.47 14.58 52.10
C VAL A 378 -14.86 16.00 52.64
N VAL A 379 -15.88 16.59 51.98
CA VAL A 379 -16.89 17.61 52.43
C VAL A 379 -16.56 19.07 51.99
N ALA A 380 -17.40 19.96 51.43
CA ALA A 380 -18.82 20.03 51.03
C ALA A 380 -18.97 21.01 49.83
N ALA A 381 -20.18 21.08 49.26
CA ALA A 381 -20.57 21.98 48.18
C ALA A 381 -21.17 23.34 48.62
N ARG A 382 -21.12 24.30 47.67
CA ARG A 382 -21.95 25.53 47.43
C ARG A 382 -21.55 26.87 48.11
N PRO A 383 -22.03 28.05 47.63
CA PRO A 383 -22.25 28.54 46.24
C PRO A 383 -21.73 30.00 46.00
N ARG A 384 -21.90 30.48 44.75
CA ARG A 384 -21.76 31.86 44.18
C ARG A 384 -21.67 33.06 45.15
N ALA A 385 -20.79 34.00 44.81
CA ALA A 385 -21.07 35.44 44.92
C ALA A 385 -20.28 36.25 43.88
N ASP A 386 -20.95 37.29 43.40
CA ASP A 386 -20.63 38.27 42.36
C ASP A 386 -19.76 39.45 42.90
N ARG A 387 -19.31 40.33 41.99
CA ARG A 387 -18.51 41.60 42.14
C ARG A 387 -16.99 41.39 42.07
N ARG A 388 -16.25 41.98 41.12
CA ARG A 388 -16.25 43.36 40.59
C ARG A 388 -15.75 43.40 39.15
#